data_AF-X0YEZ5-F1
#
_entry.id   AF-X0YEZ5-F1
#
_cell.length_a   1.000
_cell.length_b   1.000
_cell.length_c   1.000
_cell.angle_alpha   90.00
_cell.angle_beta   90.00
_cell.angle_gamma   90.00
#
_symmetry.space_group_name_H-M   'P 1'
#
loop_
_entity.id
_entity.type
_entity.pdbx_description
1 polymer ?
#
loop_
_entity_poly.entity_id
_entity_poly.type
_entity_poly.pdbx_seq_one_letter_code
_entity_poly.pdbx_strand_id
1 'polypeptide(L)' 'MDLLHDLHDRGNTIVMVTHEPDIAKHTQRVICVRDGKVESDGRDGANSCMQPGSGD' A
#
# COMPACT_ATOMS: atom_id res chain seq x y z
N MET A 1 9.34 8.51 6.63
CA MET A 1 8.81 8.48 5.25
C MET A 1 8.99 9.84 4.56
N ASP A 2 9.78 10.72 5.16
CA ASP A 2 9.52 12.16 5.10
C ASP A 2 9.90 12.74 3.74
N LEU A 3 11.01 12.28 3.15
CA LEU A 3 11.40 12.66 1.80
C LEU A 3 10.35 12.27 0.74
N LEU A 4 9.76 11.08 0.87
CA LEU A 4 8.76 10.60 -0.09
C LEU A 4 7.45 11.36 0.08
N HIS A 5 7.09 11.69 1.32
CA HIS A 5 5.96 12.56 1.62
C HIS A 5 6.17 13.96 1.02
N ASP A 6 7.33 14.60 1.24
CA ASP A 6 7.65 15.90 0.65
C ASP A 6 7.59 15.91 -0.88
N LEU A 7 8.12 14.87 -1.53
CA LEU A 7 8.05 14.74 -2.98
C LEU A 7 6.61 14.57 -3.46
N HIS A 8 5.80 13.80 -2.75
CA HIS A 8 4.39 13.62 -3.07
C HIS A 8 3.60 14.92 -2.88
N ASP A 9 3.85 15.65 -1.80
CA ASP A 9 3.22 16.95 -1.49
C ASP A 9 3.57 18.02 -2.54
N ARG A 10 4.72 17.89 -3.19
CA ARG A 10 5.13 18.71 -4.35
C ARG A 10 4.43 18.32 -5.66
N GLY A 11 3.50 17.38 -5.64
CA GLY A 11 2.69 16.93 -6.78
C GLY A 11 3.26 15.74 -7.55
N ASN A 12 4.31 15.08 -7.04
CA ASN A 12 4.81 13.87 -7.69
C ASN A 12 3.93 12.66 -7.34
N THR A 13 3.68 11.81 -8.33
CA THR A 13 3.05 10.49 -8.08
C THR A 13 4.14 9.48 -7.74
N ILE A 14 4.02 8.85 -6.57
CA ILE A 14 4.98 7.85 -6.10
C ILE A 14 4.32 6.48 -6.13
N VAL A 15 5.00 5.52 -6.74
CA VAL A 15 4.64 4.10 -6.68
C VAL A 15 5.79 3.37 -6.00
N MET A 16 5.49 2.60 -4.96
CA MET A 16 6.47 1.74 -4.30
C MET A 16 5.90 0.34 -4.11
N VAL A 17 6.80 -0.64 -3.99
CA VAL A 17 6.47 -2.03 -3.67
C VAL A 17 7.18 -2.39 -2.38
N THR A 18 6.44 -2.94 -1.42
CA THR A 18 6.98 -3.37 -0.13
C THR A 18 6.26 -4.62 0.35
N HIS A 19 6.95 -5.47 1.10
CA HIS A 19 6.37 -6.59 1.82
C HIS A 19 6.02 -6.23 3.27
N GLU A 20 6.39 -5.03 3.74
CA GLU A 20 6.15 -4.56 5.10
C GLU A 20 4.81 -3.81 5.19
N PRO A 21 3.81 -4.32 5.93
CA PRO A 21 2.50 -3.69 6.02
C PRO A 21 2.55 -2.29 6.64
N ASP A 22 3.45 -2.05 7.60
CA ASP A 22 3.56 -0.77 8.29
C ASP A 22 4.03 0.36 7.36
N ILE A 23 4.92 0.05 6.42
CA ILE A 23 5.36 0.97 5.36
C ILE A 23 4.18 1.30 4.44
N ALA A 24 3.39 0.30 4.05
CA ALA A 24 2.23 0.49 3.18
C ALA A 24 1.10 1.31 3.86
N LYS A 25 0.95 1.26 5.19
CA LYS A 25 -0.02 2.10 5.92
C LYS A 25 0.26 3.61 5.84
N HIS A 26 1.49 4.00 5.49
CA HIS A 26 1.86 5.40 5.32
C HIS A 26 1.49 5.99 3.95
N THR A 27 0.85 5.23 3.06
CA THR A 27 0.42 5.67 1.72
C THR A 27 -1.09 5.90 1.65
N GLN A 28 -1.52 6.70 0.68
CA GLN A 28 -2.94 7.02 0.43
C GLN A 28 -3.68 5.94 -0.38
N ARG A 29 -2.98 4.95 -0.91
CA ARG A 29 -3.55 3.85 -1.68
C ARG A 29 -2.63 2.66 -1.59
N VAL A 30 -3.22 1.49 -1.38
CA VAL A 30 -2.49 0.23 -1.37
C VAL A 30 -3.22 -0.74 -2.28
N ILE A 31 -2.45 -1.31 -3.20
CA ILE A 31 -2.89 -2.33 -4.13
C ILE A 31 -2.12 -3.59 -3.77
N CYS A 32 -2.84 -4.67 -3.52
CA CYS A 32 -2.26 -5.96 -3.21
C CYS A 32 -2.41 -6.89 -4.40
N VAL A 33 -1.30 -7.53 -4.76
CA VAL A 33 -1.19 -8.38 -5.94
C VAL A 33 -0.76 -9.76 -5.48
N ARG A 34 -1.51 -10.79 -5.91
CA ARG A 34 -1.22 -12.20 -5.68
C ARG A 34 -1.42 -12.94 -7.00
N ASP A 35 -0.46 -13.80 -7.37
CA ASP A 35 -0.51 -14.63 -8.58
C ASP A 35 -0.84 -13.83 -9.87
N GLY A 36 -0.27 -12.63 -9.98
CA GLY A 36 -0.46 -11.74 -11.13
C GLY A 36 -1.85 -11.08 -11.20
N LYS A 37 -2.67 -11.20 -10.16
CA LYS A 37 -4.00 -10.59 -10.06
C LYS A 37 -4.05 -9.58 -8.93
N VAL A 38 -4.84 -8.52 -9.10
CA VAL A 38 -5.16 -7.59 -8.01
C VAL A 38 -6.13 -8.28 -7.05
N GLU A 39 -5.67 -8.53 -5.84
CA GLU A 39 -6.44 -9.14 -4.75
C GLU A 39 -7.26 -8.08 -4.00
N SER A 40 -6.68 -6.88 -3.79
CA SER A 40 -7.38 -5.74 -3.19
C SER A 40 -6.83 -4.41 -3.66
N ASP A 41 -7.68 -3.38 -3.69
CA ASP A 41 -7.33 -2.00 -4.00
C ASP A 41 -8.15 -1.08 -3.10
N GLY A 42 -7.49 -0.35 -2.20
CA GLY A 42 -8.16 0.54 -1.25
C GLY A 42 -7.33 1.78 -0.94
N ARG A 43 -8.04 2.85 -0.54
CA ARG A 43 -7.46 4.18 -0.26
C ARG A 43 -7.34 4.51 1.23
N ASP A 44 -7.86 3.66 2.10
CA ASP A 44 -8.08 4.01 3.51
C ASP A 44 -7.41 3.04 4.51
N GLY A 45 -6.35 2.35 4.10
CA GLY A 45 -5.64 1.37 4.95
C GLY A 45 -6.45 0.10 5.30
N ALA A 46 -7.74 0.04 4.97
CA ALA A 46 -8.64 -1.09 5.21
C ALA A 46 -8.55 -2.19 4.14
N ASN A 47 -7.32 -2.57 3.77
CA ASN A 47 -7.08 -3.53 2.69
C ASN A 47 -6.98 -4.93 3.29
N SER A 48 -7.69 -5.91 2.71
CA SER A 48 -7.72 -7.30 3.19
C SER A 48 -6.34 -7.93 3.31
N CYS A 49 -5.39 -7.52 2.47
CA CYS A 49 -4.00 -7.98 2.51
C CYS A 49 -3.19 -7.52 3.73
N MET A 50 -3.67 -6.52 4.48
CA MET A 50 -3.03 -6.08 5.73
C MET A 50 -3.50 -6.85 6.95
N GLN A 51 -4.48 -7.76 6.81
CA GLN A 51 -4.94 -8.60 7.91
C GLN A 51 -4.08 -9.87 8.00
N PRO A 52 -3.32 -10.07 9.08
CA PRO A 52 -2.60 -11.32 9.30
C PRO A 52 -3.62 -12.40 9.69
N GLY A 53 -4.02 -13.22 8.72
CA GLY A 53 -4.74 -14.47 8.96
C GLY A 53 -6.27 -14.40 8.88
N SER A 54 -6.80 -14.72 7.71
CA SER A 54 -8.01 -15.52 7.55
C SER A 54 -7.70 -16.54 6.45
N GLY A 55 -7.72 -17.82 6.82
CA GLY A 55 -7.00 -18.89 6.14
C GLY A 55 -7.42 -19.21 4.71
N ASP A 56 -6.47 -19.78 3.98
CA ASP A 56 -6.50 -21.14 3.43
C ASP A 56 -5.07 -21.71 3.45
#